data_AF-A0A8T7CEB4-F1
#
_entry.id   AF-A0A8T7CEB4-F1
#
_cell.length_a   1.000
_cell.length_b   1.000
_cell.length_c   1.000
_cell.angle_alpha   90.00
_cell.angle_beta   90.00
_cell.angle_gamma   90.00
#
_symmetry.space_group_name_H-M   'P 1'
#
loop_
_entity.id
_entity.type
_entity.pdbx_description
1 polymer ?
#
loop_
_entity_poly.entity_id
_entity_poly.type
_entity_poly.pdbx_seq_one_letter_code
_entity_poly.pdbx_strand_id
1 'polypeptide(L)'
;YVPTPEQKVIFALQEEMVHHYERAKDELEKFECGNGHEHGVAAEESFRKAISACQRIGGHEGKIDSYSSQMLLQLTELLEMQGRMKEVKESLQGIVQFYQQEAQRTDGGKYMLDWRLAQRASHKLAALERSDGNTAAAAALEDQGNHWLDEFQKI
;
A
#
# COMPACT_ATOMS: atom_id res chain seq x y z
N TYR A 1 -0.38 34.51 -6.47
CA TYR A 1 -1.53 33.64 -6.20
C TYR A 1 -1.51 33.33 -4.71
N VAL A 2 -2.57 33.62 -3.95
CA VAL A 2 -2.62 33.35 -2.50
C VAL A 2 -3.41 32.04 -2.29
N PRO A 3 -2.86 31.03 -1.62
CA PRO A 3 -3.54 29.74 -1.45
C PRO A 3 -4.75 29.88 -0.52
N THR A 4 -5.83 29.16 -0.88
CA THR A 4 -7.05 29.09 -0.06
C THR A 4 -6.77 28.37 1.28
N PRO A 5 -7.60 28.55 2.31
CA PRO A 5 -7.47 27.81 3.57
C PRO A 5 -7.41 26.29 3.39
N GLU A 6 -8.23 25.73 2.49
CA GLU A 6 -8.24 24.30 2.15
C GLU A 6 -6.91 23.85 1.52
N GLN A 7 -6.36 24.65 0.59
CA GLN A 7 -5.05 24.38 -0.01
C GLN A 7 -3.93 24.40 1.03
N LYS A 8 -3.99 25.30 2.02
CA LYS A 8 -3.00 25.34 3.10
C LYS A 8 -3.04 24.07 3.96
N VAL A 9 -4.23 23.53 4.23
CA VAL A 9 -4.39 22.24 4.94
C VAL A 9 -3.82 21.09 4.12
N ILE A 10 -4.12 21.05 2.82
CA ILE A 10 -3.57 20.03 1.91
C ILE A 10 -2.04 20.09 1.88
N PHE A 11 -1.45 21.28 1.75
CA PHE A 11 0.01 21.43 1.74
C PHE A 11 0.64 21.01 3.07
N ALA A 12 0.04 21.35 4.21
CA ALA A 12 0.53 20.92 5.50
C ALA A 12 0.51 19.38 5.65
N LEU A 13 -0.55 18.73 5.18
CA LEU A 13 -0.64 17.27 5.19
C LEU A 13 0.33 16.62 4.21
N GLN A 14 0.58 17.22 3.05
CA GLN A 14 1.58 16.75 2.08
C GLN A 14 3.00 16.82 2.67
N GLU A 15 3.32 17.91 3.36
CA GLU A 15 4.59 18.07 4.04
C GLU A 15 4.77 17.04 5.17
N GLU A 16 3.72 16.81 5.97
CA GLU A 16 3.68 15.77 7.00
C GLU A 16 3.89 14.36 6.40
N MET A 17 3.20 14.05 5.30
CA MET A 17 3.36 12.78 4.58
C MET A 17 4.79 12.59 4.09
N VAL A 18 5.37 13.57 3.38
CA VAL A 18 6.75 13.49 2.86
C VAL A 18 7.74 13.34 4.00
N HIS A 19 7.58 14.12 5.08
CA HIS A 19 8.45 14.05 6.25
C HIS A 19 8.48 12.64 6.87
N HIS A 20 7.30 12.06 7.09
CA HIS A 20 7.20 10.73 7.67
C HIS A 20 7.66 9.63 6.71
N TYR A 21 7.46 9.79 5.41
CA TYR A 21 7.92 8.84 4.41
C TYR A 21 9.44 8.78 4.30
N GLU A 22 10.12 9.93 4.22
CA GLU A 22 11.59 9.97 4.16
C GLU A 22 12.20 9.41 5.44
N ARG A 23 11.63 9.74 6.61
CA ARG A 23 12.05 9.11 7.86
C ARG A 23 11.86 7.59 7.84
N ALA A 24 10.74 7.10 7.31
CA ALA A 24 10.48 5.66 7.23
C ALA A 24 11.53 4.94 6.36
N LYS A 25 11.93 5.55 5.23
CA LYS A 25 13.00 5.03 4.36
C LYS A 25 14.35 4.98 5.08
N ASP A 26 14.73 6.06 5.75
CA ASP A 26 16.01 6.13 6.49
C ASP A 26 16.07 5.05 7.59
N GLU A 27 14.97 4.84 8.31
CA GLU A 27 14.88 3.82 9.36
C GLU A 27 14.84 2.40 8.77
N LEU A 28 14.18 2.21 7.62
CA LEU A 28 14.15 0.94 6.90
C LEU A 28 15.54 0.54 6.43
N GLU A 29 16.30 1.46 5.83
CA GLU A 29 17.68 1.20 5.38
C GLU A 29 18.58 0.77 6.55
N LYS A 30 18.45 1.44 7.70
CA LYS A 30 19.17 1.04 8.93
C LYS A 30 18.78 -0.35 9.41
N PHE A 31 17.49 -0.69 9.34
CA PHE A 31 16.97 -2.00 9.71
C PHE A 31 17.49 -3.11 8.77
N GLU A 32 17.44 -2.91 7.45
CA GLU A 32 17.95 -3.85 6.44
C GLU A 32 19.46 -4.10 6.56
N CYS A 33 20.22 -3.11 7.03
CA CYS A 33 21.64 -3.23 7.35
C CYS A 33 21.93 -3.98 8.67
N GLY A 34 20.91 -4.49 9.36
CA GLY A 34 21.04 -5.30 10.58
C GLY A 34 21.11 -4.53 11.89
N ASN A 35 20.77 -3.24 11.92
CA ASN A 35 20.92 -2.39 13.11
C ASN A 35 19.81 -2.52 14.17
N GLY A 36 19.09 -3.65 14.19
CA GLY A 36 18.20 -4.02 15.30
C GLY A 36 16.73 -3.66 15.13
N HIS A 37 15.90 -4.33 15.93
CA HIS A 37 14.44 -4.28 15.89
C HIS A 37 13.85 -2.87 16.07
N GLU A 38 14.53 -2.00 16.82
CA GLU A 38 14.08 -0.64 17.12
C GLU A 38 13.92 0.22 15.86
N HIS A 39 14.82 0.08 14.88
CA HIS A 39 14.70 0.77 13.59
C HIS A 39 13.53 0.23 12.76
N GLY A 40 13.26 -1.08 12.86
CA GLY A 40 12.08 -1.67 12.23
C GLY A 40 10.77 -1.11 12.82
N VAL A 41 10.69 -0.93 14.14
CA VAL A 41 9.52 -0.32 14.80
C VAL A 41 9.38 1.16 14.41
N ALA A 42 10.49 1.90 14.36
CA ALA A 42 10.49 3.32 13.97
C ALA A 42 10.10 3.53 12.50
N ALA A 43 10.57 2.66 11.60
CA ALA A 43 10.16 2.65 10.19
C ALA A 43 8.66 2.37 10.06
N GLU A 44 8.14 1.38 10.78
CA GLU A 44 6.73 1.02 10.78
C GLU A 44 5.85 2.19 11.25
N GLU A 45 6.18 2.78 12.40
CA GLU A 45 5.43 3.93 12.94
C GLU A 45 5.44 5.10 11.95
N SER A 46 6.58 5.36 11.32
CA SER A 46 6.73 6.44 10.33
C SER A 46 5.91 6.16 9.07
N PHE A 47 5.93 4.94 8.53
CA PHE A 47 5.05 4.56 7.41
C PHE A 47 3.57 4.71 7.78
N ARG A 48 3.14 4.26 8.96
CA ARG A 48 1.73 4.40 9.40
C ARG A 48 1.29 5.87 9.49
N LYS A 49 2.16 6.76 9.96
CA LYS A 49 1.88 8.22 9.99
C LYS A 49 1.80 8.81 8.59
N ALA A 50 2.72 8.45 7.69
CA ALA A 50 2.70 8.90 6.30
C ALA A 50 1.43 8.45 5.56
N ILE A 51 1.02 7.19 5.74
CA ILE A 51 -0.23 6.64 5.19
C ILE A 51 -1.44 7.39 5.76
N SER A 52 -1.47 7.65 7.06
CA SER A 52 -2.57 8.40 7.69
C SER A 52 -2.69 9.82 7.14
N ALA A 53 -1.55 10.52 6.94
CA ALA A 53 -1.52 11.83 6.31
C ALA A 53 -2.06 11.77 4.87
N CYS A 54 -1.62 10.78 4.07
CA CYS A 54 -2.15 10.51 2.73
C CYS A 54 -3.68 10.33 2.69
N GLN A 55 -4.20 9.45 3.56
CA GLN A 55 -5.65 9.18 3.62
C GLN A 55 -6.46 10.42 4.00
N ARG A 56 -5.87 11.32 4.80
CA ARG A 56 -6.49 12.60 5.16
C ARG A 56 -6.44 13.61 4.01
N ILE A 57 -5.38 13.62 3.20
CA ILE A 57 -5.30 14.43 1.96
C ILE A 57 -6.35 13.99 0.95
N GLY A 58 -6.57 12.68 0.82
CA GLY A 58 -7.59 12.10 -0.07
C GLY A 58 -9.03 12.50 0.27
N GLY A 59 -9.26 13.11 1.45
CA GLY A 59 -10.49 13.78 1.83
C GLY A 59 -11.63 12.82 2.16
N HIS A 60 -11.92 12.66 3.45
CA HIS A 60 -13.18 12.18 4.04
C HIS A 60 -13.81 10.84 3.58
N GLU A 61 -13.26 10.11 2.60
CA GLU A 61 -13.75 8.80 2.15
C GLU A 61 -12.81 7.63 2.48
N GLY A 62 -11.65 7.88 3.11
CA GLY A 62 -10.70 6.82 3.48
C GLY A 62 -10.08 6.08 2.30
N LYS A 63 -10.10 6.69 1.10
CA LYS A 63 -9.59 6.07 -0.13
C LYS A 63 -8.07 6.08 -0.14
N ILE A 64 -7.49 4.92 -0.40
CA ILE A 64 -6.05 4.72 -0.61
C ILE A 64 -5.73 5.28 -2.00
N ASP A 65 -5.06 6.43 -2.11
CA ASP A 65 -4.50 6.87 -3.39
C ASP A 65 -3.25 6.05 -3.76
N SER A 66 -2.77 6.17 -5.00
CA SER A 66 -1.60 5.41 -5.48
C SER A 66 -0.35 5.59 -4.58
N TYR A 67 -0.20 6.78 -3.99
CA TYR A 67 0.90 7.07 -3.05
C TYR A 67 0.76 6.29 -1.73
N SER A 68 -0.41 6.28 -1.11
CA SER A 68 -0.66 5.45 0.08
C SER A 68 -0.56 3.95 -0.19
N SER A 69 -0.96 3.48 -1.37
CA SER A 69 -0.79 2.10 -1.79
C SER A 69 0.69 1.68 -1.88
N GLN A 70 1.56 2.54 -2.42
CA GLN A 70 3.00 2.27 -2.48
C GLN A 70 3.63 2.21 -1.08
N MET A 71 3.28 3.16 -0.21
CA MET A 71 3.74 3.16 1.19
C MET A 71 3.21 1.96 1.98
N LEU A 72 1.95 1.55 1.74
CA LEU A 72 1.38 0.34 2.32
C LEU A 72 2.13 -0.92 1.89
N LEU A 73 2.61 -0.98 0.65
CA LEU A 73 3.40 -2.11 0.16
C LEU A 73 4.75 -2.20 0.88
N GLN A 74 5.45 -1.08 1.06
CA GLN A 74 6.71 -1.03 1.81
C GLN A 74 6.51 -1.37 3.30
N LEU A 75 5.43 -0.86 3.92
CA LEU A 75 5.03 -1.27 5.26
C LEU A 75 4.78 -2.79 5.33
N THR A 76 4.13 -3.35 4.30
CA THR A 76 3.87 -4.79 4.22
C THR A 76 5.16 -5.61 4.12
N GLU A 77 6.14 -5.14 3.34
CA GLU A 77 7.48 -5.77 3.25
C GLU A 77 8.22 -5.71 4.59
N LEU A 78 8.14 -4.57 5.30
CA LEU A 78 8.69 -4.45 6.65
C LEU A 78 8.03 -5.39 7.66
N LEU A 79 6.69 -5.48 7.66
CA LEU A 79 5.94 -6.41 8.50
C LEU A 79 6.29 -7.87 8.19
N GLU A 80 6.57 -8.18 6.93
CA GLU A 80 7.04 -9.51 6.51
C GLU A 80 8.43 -9.80 7.08
N MET A 81 9.37 -8.87 6.97
CA MET A 81 10.71 -8.99 7.57
C MET A 81 10.66 -9.14 9.10
N GLN A 82 9.65 -8.55 9.74
CA GLN A 82 9.39 -8.69 11.18
C GLN A 82 8.66 -9.99 11.56
N GLY A 83 8.27 -10.84 10.60
CA GLY A 83 7.55 -12.09 10.86
C GLY A 83 6.06 -11.92 11.18
N ARG A 84 5.48 -10.73 10.97
CA ARG A 84 4.09 -10.39 11.33
C ARG A 84 3.10 -10.76 10.23
N MET A 85 3.06 -12.03 9.86
CA MET A 85 2.30 -12.54 8.71
C MET A 85 0.80 -12.24 8.75
N LYS A 86 0.19 -12.16 9.95
CA LYS A 86 -1.22 -11.79 10.09
C LYS A 86 -1.49 -10.38 9.55
N GLU A 87 -0.65 -9.42 9.92
CA GLU A 87 -0.81 -8.02 9.49
C GLU A 87 -0.39 -7.83 8.02
N VAL A 88 0.57 -8.63 7.54
CA VAL A 88 0.90 -8.73 6.11
C VAL A 88 -0.35 -9.13 5.33
N LYS A 89 -1.07 -10.17 5.75
CA LYS A 89 -2.32 -10.61 5.11
C LYS A 89 -3.39 -9.53 5.12
N GLU A 90 -3.65 -8.93 6.29
CA GLU A 90 -4.64 -7.86 6.43
C GLU A 90 -4.31 -6.65 5.52
N SER A 91 -3.03 -6.27 5.44
CA SER A 91 -2.57 -5.16 4.59
C SER A 91 -2.75 -5.48 3.10
N LEU A 92 -2.31 -6.66 2.67
CA LEU A 92 -2.47 -7.10 1.28
C LEU A 92 -3.94 -7.23 0.88
N GLN A 93 -4.78 -7.76 1.76
CA GLN A 93 -6.22 -7.87 1.52
C GLN A 93 -6.86 -6.49 1.35
N GLY A 94 -6.49 -5.51 2.19
CA GLY A 94 -6.96 -4.14 2.05
C GLY A 94 -6.60 -3.52 0.70
N ILE A 95 -5.37 -3.73 0.24
CA ILE A 95 -4.91 -3.27 -1.08
C ILE A 95 -5.73 -3.90 -2.21
N VAL A 96 -5.89 -5.23 -2.20
CA VAL A 96 -6.63 -5.96 -3.25
C VAL A 96 -8.09 -5.52 -3.30
N GLN A 97 -8.76 -5.41 -2.14
CA GLN A 97 -10.15 -4.98 -2.06
C GLN A 97 -10.36 -3.55 -2.55
N PHE A 98 -9.43 -2.64 -2.22
CA PHE A 98 -9.49 -1.26 -2.69
C PHE A 98 -9.48 -1.21 -4.22
N TYR A 99 -8.52 -1.88 -4.86
CA TYR A 99 -8.42 -1.85 -6.33
C TYR A 99 -9.55 -2.58 -7.03
N GLN A 100 -10.11 -3.62 -6.42
CA GLN A 100 -11.31 -4.27 -6.94
C GLN A 100 -12.51 -3.32 -6.98
N GLN A 101 -12.68 -2.46 -5.96
CA GLN A 101 -13.75 -1.47 -5.93
C GLN A 101 -13.51 -0.34 -6.94
N GLU A 102 -12.26 0.12 -7.08
CA GLU A 102 -11.95 1.19 -8.05
C GLU A 102 -12.06 0.71 -9.51
N ALA A 103 -11.72 -0.55 -9.81
CA ALA A 103 -11.91 -1.14 -11.13
C ALA A 103 -13.39 -1.14 -11.58
N GLN A 104 -14.34 -1.21 -10.64
CA GLN A 104 -15.77 -1.16 -10.93
C GLN A 104 -16.31 0.26 -11.13
N ARG A 105 -15.59 1.29 -10.66
CA ARG A 105 -16.06 2.68 -10.60
C ARG A 105 -15.57 3.55 -11.75
N THR A 106 -14.51 3.15 -12.44
CA THR A 106 -13.79 4.02 -13.38
C THR A 106 -13.67 3.34 -14.73
N ASP A 107 -13.88 4.09 -15.82
CA ASP A 107 -13.40 3.70 -17.15
C ASP A 107 -11.87 3.55 -17.01
N GLY A 108 -11.39 2.30 -17.02
CA GLY A 108 -10.10 1.80 -16.48
C GLY A 108 -8.79 2.58 -16.69
N GLY A 109 -8.76 3.67 -17.48
CA GLY A 109 -7.55 4.42 -17.79
C GLY A 109 -6.99 5.32 -16.68
N LYS A 110 -7.73 5.68 -15.63
CA LYS A 110 -7.21 6.63 -14.61
C LYS A 110 -6.23 6.00 -13.60
N TYR A 111 -6.25 4.68 -13.46
CA TYR A 111 -5.51 3.95 -12.42
C TYR A 111 -4.53 2.91 -13.01
N MET A 112 -3.98 3.16 -14.22
CA MET A 112 -3.10 2.20 -14.91
C MET A 112 -1.81 1.85 -14.13
N LEU A 113 -1.25 2.80 -13.38
CA LEU A 113 -0.09 2.58 -12.50
C LEU A 113 -0.41 1.68 -11.31
N ASP A 114 -1.69 1.52 -10.99
CA ASP A 114 -2.17 0.82 -9.81
C ASP A 114 -2.45 -0.68 -10.05
N TRP A 115 -2.71 -1.10 -11.28
CA TRP A 115 -3.02 -2.51 -11.60
C TRP A 115 -1.83 -3.44 -11.36
N ARG A 116 -0.60 -2.97 -11.56
CA ARG A 116 0.61 -3.71 -11.17
C ARG A 116 0.73 -3.90 -9.67
N LEU A 117 0.30 -2.92 -8.89
CA LEU A 117 0.35 -2.99 -7.44
C LEU A 117 -0.74 -3.93 -6.91
N ALA A 118 -1.95 -3.86 -7.48
CA ALA A 118 -3.02 -4.83 -7.23
C ALA A 118 -2.58 -6.26 -7.58
N GLN A 119 -1.95 -6.47 -8.74
CA GLN A 119 -1.38 -7.77 -9.13
C GLN A 119 -0.39 -8.30 -8.10
N ARG A 120 0.62 -7.49 -7.73
CA ARG A 120 1.64 -7.90 -6.75
C ARG A 120 1.01 -8.26 -5.41
N ALA A 121 0.05 -7.46 -4.95
CA ALA A 121 -0.65 -7.71 -3.70
C ALA A 121 -1.47 -9.02 -3.76
N SER A 122 -2.21 -9.23 -4.85
CA SER A 122 -2.99 -10.45 -5.10
C SER A 122 -2.11 -11.70 -5.12
N HIS A 123 -0.97 -11.68 -5.83
CA HIS A 123 -0.06 -12.84 -5.89
C HIS A 123 0.61 -13.13 -4.55
N LYS A 124 1.01 -12.09 -3.81
CA LYS A 124 1.61 -12.26 -2.47
C LYS A 124 0.59 -12.80 -1.48
N LEU A 125 -0.65 -12.31 -1.51
CA LEU A 125 -1.73 -12.83 -0.67
C LEU A 125 -2.06 -14.28 -1.04
N ALA A 126 -2.08 -14.63 -2.33
CA ALA A 126 -2.30 -16.00 -2.78
C ALA A 126 -1.23 -16.97 -2.27
N ALA A 127 0.04 -16.55 -2.28
CA ALA A 127 1.13 -17.34 -1.72
C ALA A 127 0.91 -17.61 -0.22
N LEU A 128 0.46 -16.61 0.54
CA LEU A 128 0.16 -16.75 1.97
C LEU A 128 -1.10 -17.59 2.25
N GLU A 129 -2.15 -17.49 1.42
CA GLU A 129 -3.33 -18.36 1.51
C GLU A 129 -2.97 -19.83 1.23
N ARG A 130 -2.06 -20.07 0.27
CA ARG A 130 -1.54 -21.41 -0.01
C ARG A 130 -0.78 -21.99 1.19
N SER A 131 0.07 -21.18 1.84
CA SER A 131 0.78 -21.59 3.05
C SER A 131 -0.15 -21.95 4.21
N ASP A 132 -1.30 -21.29 4.29
CA ASP A 132 -2.33 -21.58 5.30
C ASP A 132 -3.24 -22.77 4.90
N GLY A 133 -2.99 -23.41 3.76
CA GLY A 133 -3.80 -24.54 3.25
C GLY A 133 -5.10 -24.12 2.56
N ASN A 134 -5.35 -22.82 2.37
CA ASN A 134 -6.52 -22.28 1.69
C ASN A 134 -6.30 -22.19 0.17
N THR A 135 -6.19 -23.36 -0.46
CA THR A 135 -5.88 -23.46 -1.90
C THR A 135 -6.94 -22.84 -2.81
N ALA A 136 -8.21 -22.86 -2.40
CA ALA A 136 -9.30 -22.26 -3.15
C ALA A 136 -9.20 -20.72 -3.19
N ALA A 137 -8.92 -20.09 -2.05
CA ALA A 137 -8.72 -18.64 -2.01
C ALA A 137 -7.44 -18.22 -2.77
N ALA A 138 -6.37 -19.01 -2.64
CA ALA A 138 -5.13 -18.76 -3.37
C ALA A 138 -5.35 -18.75 -4.89
N ALA A 139 -6.06 -19.75 -5.43
CA ALA A 139 -6.37 -19.81 -6.86
C ALA A 139 -7.20 -18.61 -7.33
N ALA A 140 -8.25 -18.23 -6.58
CA ALA A 140 -9.09 -17.08 -6.91
C ALA A 140 -8.29 -15.76 -6.94
N LEU A 141 -7.33 -15.59 -6.01
CA LEU A 141 -6.45 -14.43 -5.96
C LEU A 141 -5.42 -14.41 -7.11
N GLU A 142 -4.91 -15.58 -7.52
CA GLU A 142 -4.03 -15.68 -8.69
C GLU A 142 -4.76 -15.32 -9.98
N ASP A 143 -5.97 -15.84 -10.16
CA ASP A 143 -6.81 -15.50 -11.32
C ASP A 143 -7.11 -13.98 -11.36
N GLN A 144 -7.41 -13.38 -10.20
CA GLN A 144 -7.60 -11.94 -10.08
C GLN A 144 -6.33 -11.15 -10.41
N GLY A 145 -5.16 -11.60 -9.93
CA GLY A 145 -3.88 -10.97 -10.24
C GLY A 145 -3.50 -11.05 -11.72
N ASN A 146 -3.80 -12.18 -12.36
CA ASN A 146 -3.60 -12.37 -13.80
C ASN A 146 -4.53 -11.48 -14.62
N HIS A 147 -5.80 -11.35 -14.20
CA HIS A 147 -6.73 -10.40 -14.84
C HIS A 147 -6.18 -8.96 -14.83
N TRP A 148 -5.61 -8.50 -13.72
CA TRP A 148 -4.99 -7.16 -13.65
C TRP A 148 -3.78 -7.00 -14.57
N LEU A 149 -3.01 -8.06 -14.76
CA LEU A 149 -1.90 -8.06 -15.73
C LEU A 149 -2.42 -7.92 -17.17
N ASP A 150 -3.47 -8.66 -17.50
CA ASP A 150 -4.07 -8.63 -18.83
C ASP A 150 -4.67 -7.26 -19.14
N GLU A 151 -5.38 -6.65 -18.18
CA GLU A 151 -5.88 -5.28 -18.32
C GLU A 151 -4.73 -4.28 -18.53
N PHE A 152 -3.63 -4.42 -17.78
CA PHE A 152 -2.44 -3.60 -17.96
C PHE A 152 -1.79 -3.76 -19.35
N GLN A 153 -1.77 -4.97 -19.93
CA GLN A 153 -1.14 -5.26 -21.22
C GLN A 153 -1.96 -4.81 -22.45
N LYS A 154 -3.25 -4.55 -22.30
CA LYS A 154 -4.12 -4.07 -23.40
C LYS A 154 -3.87 -2.61 -23.79
N ILE A 155 -3.05 -1.91 -23.01
CA ILE A 155 -2.74 -0.48 -23.12
C ILE A 155 -1.32 -0.33 -23.66
#